data_AF-A0A946FXZ5-F1
#
_entry.id   AF-A0A946FXZ5-F1
#
_cell.length_a   1.000
_cell.length_b   1.000
_cell.length_c   1.000
_cell.angle_alpha   90.00
_cell.angle_beta   90.00
_cell.angle_gamma   90.00
#
_symmetry.space_group_name_H-M   'P 1'
#
loop_
_entity.id
_entity.type
_entity.pdbx_description
1 polymer ?
#
loop_
_entity_poly.entity_id
_entity_poly.type
_entity_poly.pdbx_seq_one_letter_code
_entity_poly.pdbx_strand_id
1 'polypeptide(L)'
;MKKTWLFPKILIALVALLTFSLPALAYEEINVQNGGTIKGKTIMTGKMPFPRHYHLILFPNIDMCAEVDTDDEMNRVLEDFKTSPTGELKDVVISLEKVEAGKPFNKEPINILSENCKFFPDVNLIRQGESFKVDNVDAVMHNSQVYQKERGKILLNIPIPAEEVSEGKVT
;
A
#
# COMPACT_ATOMS: atom_id res chain seq x y z
N MET A 1 21.34 59.72 -23.24
CA MET A 1 20.30 58.84 -22.64
C MET A 1 20.51 57.42 -23.18
N LYS A 2 21.04 56.50 -22.36
CA LYS A 2 21.33 55.12 -22.80
C LYS A 2 20.02 54.33 -22.80
N LYS A 3 19.52 53.98 -23.98
CA LYS A 3 18.30 53.18 -24.19
C LYS A 3 18.62 51.74 -23.79
N THR A 4 18.36 51.39 -22.53
CA THR A 4 18.56 50.02 -22.03
C THR A 4 17.58 49.10 -22.73
N TRP A 5 18.10 48.28 -23.63
CA TRP A 5 17.32 47.29 -24.39
C TRP A 5 16.90 46.18 -23.42
N LEU A 6 15.70 46.31 -22.83
CA LEU A 6 15.11 45.37 -21.87
C LEU A 6 14.59 44.08 -22.53
N PHE A 7 14.28 44.13 -23.83
CA PHE A 7 13.77 43.01 -24.62
C PHE A 7 14.64 41.73 -24.64
N PRO A 8 15.96 41.77 -24.87
CA PRO A 8 16.79 40.56 -24.86
C PRO A 8 16.86 39.92 -23.47
N LYS A 9 16.80 40.73 -22.40
CA LYS A 9 16.84 40.22 -21.02
C LYS A 9 15.57 39.48 -20.65
N ILE A 10 14.41 39.97 -21.11
CA ILE A 10 13.11 39.31 -20.92
C ILE A 10 13.06 38.01 -21.71
N LEU A 11 13.55 37.99 -22.95
CA LEU A 11 13.58 36.78 -23.78
C LEU A 11 14.51 35.70 -23.22
N ILE A 12 15.69 36.08 -22.73
CA ILE A 12 16.64 35.15 -22.07
C ILE A 12 16.03 34.60 -20.76
N ALA A 13 15.35 35.44 -19.97
CA ALA A 13 14.66 34.99 -18.76
C ALA A 13 13.50 34.03 -19.06
N LEU A 14 12.74 34.26 -20.15
CA LEU A 14 11.63 33.39 -20.56
C LEU A 14 12.13 32.02 -21.06
N VAL A 15 13.22 32.00 -21.84
CA VAL A 15 13.86 30.76 -22.30
C VAL A 15 14.45 29.98 -21.12
N ALA A 16 15.08 30.65 -20.17
CA ALA A 16 15.57 30.01 -18.95
C ALA A 16 14.43 29.41 -18.10
N LEU A 17 13.28 30.09 -18.00
CA LEU A 17 12.11 29.59 -17.27
C LEU A 17 11.49 28.33 -17.92
N LEU A 18 11.54 28.23 -19.25
CA LEU A 18 11.06 27.06 -20.01
C LEU A 18 12.03 25.86 -19.94
N THR A 19 13.33 26.08 -19.75
CA THR A 19 14.32 24.99 -19.64
C THR A 19 14.37 24.34 -18.25
N PHE A 20 13.85 25.00 -17.21
CA PHE A 20 13.83 24.46 -15.84
C PHE A 20 12.56 23.68 -15.48
N SER A 21 11.58 23.62 -16.39
CA SER A 21 10.37 22.80 -16.22
C SER A 21 10.48 21.49 -17.01
N LEU A 22 11.53 20.71 -16.78
CA LEU A 22 11.50 19.31 -17.21
C LEU A 22 10.54 18.59 -16.26
N PRO A 23 9.38 18.10 -16.73
CA PRO A 23 8.55 17.23 -15.90
C PRO A 23 9.42 16.04 -15.49
N ALA A 24 9.39 15.67 -14.21
CA ALA A 24 9.95 14.39 -13.80
C ALA A 24 9.28 13.32 -14.66
N LEU A 25 10.06 12.61 -15.48
CA LEU A 25 9.51 11.54 -16.30
C LEU A 25 8.94 10.49 -15.35
N ALA A 26 7.62 10.30 -15.42
CA ALA A 26 6.97 9.20 -14.76
C ALA A 26 7.54 7.89 -15.31
N TYR A 27 7.53 6.84 -14.50
CA TYR A 27 8.00 5.51 -14.89
C TYR A 27 7.41 5.07 -16.24
N GLU A 28 8.27 4.72 -17.20
CA GLU A 28 7.88 4.23 -18.52
C GLU A 28 7.80 2.69 -18.54
N GLU A 29 6.62 2.15 -18.86
CA GLU A 29 6.44 0.71 -19.07
C GLU A 29 7.03 0.29 -20.42
N ILE A 30 8.06 -0.54 -20.41
CA ILE A 30 8.75 -1.08 -21.59
C ILE A 30 8.84 -2.60 -21.54
N ASN A 31 9.02 -3.23 -22.70
CA ASN A 31 9.36 -4.63 -22.76
C ASN A 31 10.85 -4.84 -22.42
N VAL A 32 11.14 -5.33 -21.22
CA VAL A 32 12.51 -5.51 -20.71
C VAL A 32 13.15 -6.75 -21.32
N GLN A 33 13.97 -6.57 -22.35
CA GLN A 33 14.68 -7.67 -23.04
C GLN A 33 15.96 -8.12 -22.32
N ASN A 34 16.75 -7.17 -21.81
CA ASN A 34 18.06 -7.44 -21.18
C ASN A 34 18.03 -7.03 -19.69
N GLY A 35 17.07 -7.58 -18.95
CA GLY A 35 16.88 -7.28 -17.53
C GLY A 35 17.93 -7.92 -16.63
N GLY A 36 17.98 -7.47 -15.37
CA GLY A 36 18.74 -8.09 -14.29
C GLY A 36 17.81 -8.77 -13.27
N THR A 37 18.35 -9.71 -12.48
CA THR A 37 17.63 -10.32 -11.36
C THR A 37 18.29 -9.92 -10.05
N ILE A 38 17.50 -9.41 -9.10
CA ILE A 38 17.91 -9.22 -7.71
C ILE A 38 17.46 -10.45 -6.92
N LYS A 39 18.41 -11.08 -6.20
CA LYS A 39 18.13 -12.22 -5.31
C LYS A 39 18.73 -11.93 -3.94
N GLY A 40 17.99 -12.29 -2.89
CA GLY A 40 18.43 -12.10 -1.52
C GLY A 40 17.40 -12.60 -0.52
N LYS A 41 17.73 -12.48 0.76
CA LYS A 41 16.82 -12.70 1.89
C LYS A 41 16.75 -11.43 2.72
N THR A 42 15.58 -11.12 3.25
CA THR A 42 15.42 -10.05 4.23
C THR A 42 15.44 -10.67 5.62
N ILE A 43 16.36 -10.21 6.47
CA ILE A 43 16.51 -10.68 7.86
C ILE A 43 16.05 -9.56 8.79
N MET A 44 15.18 -9.89 9.73
CA MET A 44 14.86 -8.98 10.82
C MET A 44 15.96 -9.06 11.88
N THR A 45 16.50 -7.90 12.26
CA THR A 45 17.55 -7.82 13.30
C THR A 45 17.01 -7.14 14.54
N GLY A 46 17.56 -7.49 15.71
CA GLY A 46 17.10 -7.00 17.00
C GLY A 46 16.02 -7.89 17.63
N LYS A 47 15.37 -7.38 18.67
CA LYS A 47 14.31 -8.11 19.39
C LYS A 47 12.99 -8.00 18.62
N MET A 48 12.29 -9.13 18.49
CA MET A 48 10.92 -9.17 17.97
C MET A 48 10.01 -8.22 18.77
N PRO A 49 9.31 -7.27 18.11
CA PRO A 49 8.30 -6.45 18.77
C PRO A 49 7.20 -7.32 19.38
N PHE A 50 6.62 -6.86 20.48
CA PHE A 50 5.46 -7.53 21.06
C PHE A 50 4.26 -7.46 20.09
N PRO A 51 3.48 -8.53 19.97
CA PRO A 51 2.29 -8.52 19.13
C PRO A 51 1.22 -7.61 19.73
N ARG A 52 0.22 -7.26 18.91
CA ARG A 52 -0.95 -6.53 19.37
C ARG A 52 -2.03 -7.51 19.81
N HIS A 53 -2.77 -7.15 20.84
CA HIS A 53 -3.93 -7.91 21.31
C HIS A 53 -5.20 -7.12 21.01
N TYR A 54 -6.17 -7.80 20.39
CA TYR A 54 -7.50 -7.30 20.13
C TYR A 54 -8.47 -7.99 21.08
N HIS A 55 -8.99 -7.23 22.04
CA HIS A 55 -9.98 -7.72 23.00
C HIS A 55 -11.34 -7.81 22.31
N LEU A 56 -11.69 -8.97 21.74
CA LEU A 56 -12.91 -9.11 20.93
C LEU A 56 -14.20 -8.93 21.74
N ILE A 57 -14.11 -9.06 23.07
CA ILE A 57 -15.20 -8.72 24.00
C ILE A 57 -15.70 -7.27 23.88
N LEU A 58 -14.89 -6.37 23.31
CA LEU A 58 -15.25 -4.97 23.10
C LEU A 58 -15.96 -4.71 21.76
N PHE A 59 -16.04 -5.71 20.88
CA PHE A 59 -16.55 -5.57 19.51
C PHE A 59 -17.91 -6.26 19.35
N PRO A 60 -18.80 -5.71 18.49
CA PRO A 60 -20.05 -6.37 18.16
C PRO A 60 -19.76 -7.68 17.38
N ASN A 61 -20.64 -8.67 17.53
CA ASN A 61 -20.54 -9.99 16.86
C ASN A 61 -19.41 -10.91 17.38
N ILE A 62 -19.12 -10.86 18.69
CA ILE A 62 -18.17 -11.76 19.34
C ILE A 62 -18.48 -13.24 19.08
N ASP A 63 -19.76 -13.61 19.02
CA ASP A 63 -20.23 -14.99 18.83
C ASP A 63 -19.80 -15.59 17.48
N MET A 64 -19.35 -14.76 16.53
CA MET A 64 -18.81 -15.20 15.25
C MET A 64 -17.32 -14.88 15.16
N CYS A 65 -16.93 -13.64 15.46
CA CYS A 65 -15.53 -13.23 15.31
C CYS A 65 -14.58 -13.90 16.30
N ALA A 66 -15.06 -14.40 17.46
CA ALA A 66 -14.22 -15.07 18.46
C ALA A 66 -14.29 -16.60 18.41
N GLU A 67 -14.91 -17.20 17.40
CA GLU A 67 -14.96 -18.67 17.27
C GLU A 67 -13.61 -19.27 16.82
N VAL A 68 -12.74 -18.45 16.23
CA VAL A 68 -11.44 -18.87 15.71
C VAL A 68 -10.33 -17.93 16.17
N ASP A 69 -9.09 -18.39 16.22
CA ASP A 69 -7.91 -17.55 16.49
C ASP A 69 -8.02 -16.63 17.72
N THR A 70 -8.60 -17.12 18.82
CA THR A 70 -8.69 -16.42 20.11
C THR A 70 -8.22 -17.28 21.28
N ASP A 71 -7.83 -16.62 22.38
CA ASP A 71 -7.57 -17.25 23.67
C ASP A 71 -8.84 -17.41 24.53
N ASP A 72 -8.69 -17.99 25.72
CA ASP A 72 -9.78 -18.23 26.68
C ASP A 72 -10.45 -16.93 27.20
N GLU A 73 -9.80 -15.78 27.00
CA GLU A 73 -10.31 -14.45 27.36
C GLU A 73 -10.91 -13.71 26.15
N MET A 74 -11.08 -14.39 25.02
CA MET A 74 -11.59 -13.83 23.76
C MET A 74 -10.69 -12.73 23.17
N ASN A 75 -9.38 -12.81 23.43
CA ASN A 75 -8.40 -11.95 22.78
C ASN A 75 -7.88 -12.60 21.50
N ARG A 76 -7.74 -11.79 20.45
CA ARG A 76 -7.03 -12.18 19.23
C ARG A 76 -5.66 -11.54 19.18
N VAL A 77 -4.64 -12.34 18.89
CA VAL A 77 -3.26 -11.87 18.70
C VAL A 77 -3.06 -11.48 17.24
N LEU A 78 -2.52 -10.29 17.00
CA LEU A 78 -2.06 -9.85 15.70
C LEU A 78 -0.55 -9.70 15.70
N GLU A 79 0.10 -10.56 14.92
CA GLU A 79 1.54 -10.49 14.66
C GLU A 79 1.80 -9.53 13.49
N ASP A 80 2.20 -8.30 13.82
CA ASP A 80 2.56 -7.28 12.80
C ASP A 80 3.79 -7.68 11.97
N PHE A 81 4.59 -8.61 12.48
CA PHE A 81 5.78 -9.13 11.82
C PHE A 81 5.71 -10.65 11.82
N LYS A 82 6.02 -11.27 10.67
CA LYS A 82 6.07 -12.72 10.51
C LYS A 82 7.47 -13.13 10.17
N THR A 83 8.10 -13.95 11.01
CA THR A 83 9.47 -14.42 10.79
C THR A 83 9.57 -15.93 10.76
N SER A 84 10.52 -16.43 9.99
CA SER A 84 10.96 -17.83 10.09
C SER A 84 11.72 -18.08 11.41
N PRO A 85 11.96 -19.35 11.80
CA PRO A 85 12.83 -19.69 12.94
C PRO A 85 14.27 -19.15 12.82
N THR A 86 14.72 -18.87 11.60
CA THR A 86 16.05 -18.33 11.29
C THR A 86 16.05 -16.80 11.10
N GLY A 87 14.91 -16.13 11.35
CA GLY A 87 14.80 -14.67 11.34
C GLY A 87 14.55 -14.02 9.97
N GLU A 88 14.27 -14.81 8.93
CA GLU A 88 13.80 -14.25 7.66
C GLU A 88 12.44 -13.58 7.84
N LEU A 89 12.29 -12.35 7.36
CA LEU A 89 11.05 -11.58 7.41
C LEU A 89 10.17 -11.90 6.20
N LYS A 90 8.91 -12.26 6.44
CA LYS A 90 7.88 -12.45 5.42
C LYS A 90 7.20 -11.11 5.08
N ASP A 91 6.53 -11.06 3.93
CA ASP A 91 5.67 -9.95 3.50
C ASP A 91 6.43 -8.61 3.36
N VAL A 92 7.65 -8.68 2.79
CA VAL A 92 8.55 -7.54 2.59
C VAL A 92 8.32 -6.88 1.23
N VAL A 93 8.17 -5.56 1.23
CA VAL A 93 8.16 -4.75 0.01
C VAL A 93 9.57 -4.21 -0.26
N ILE A 94 10.11 -4.48 -1.44
CA ILE A 94 11.40 -3.95 -1.92
C ILE A 94 11.11 -2.92 -3.00
N SER A 95 11.56 -1.68 -2.79
CA SER A 95 11.50 -0.62 -3.78
C SER A 95 12.86 -0.41 -4.45
N LEU A 96 12.86 -0.20 -5.77
CA LEU A 96 14.02 0.24 -6.52
C LEU A 96 13.81 1.70 -6.91
N GLU A 97 14.67 2.57 -6.39
CA GLU A 97 14.63 3.99 -6.69
C GLU A 97 15.40 4.32 -7.97
N LYS A 98 15.05 5.45 -8.59
CA LYS A 98 15.72 5.99 -9.80
C LYS A 98 15.68 5.02 -10.99
N VAL A 99 14.62 4.23 -11.08
CA VAL A 99 14.28 3.43 -12.26
C VAL A 99 13.31 4.23 -13.10
N GLU A 100 13.77 4.72 -14.26
CA GLU A 100 12.97 5.57 -15.15
C GLU A 100 12.09 4.76 -16.11
N ALA A 101 12.52 3.55 -16.49
CA ALA A 101 11.76 2.65 -17.36
C ALA A 101 11.94 1.18 -16.95
N GLY A 102 10.90 0.36 -17.11
CA GLY A 102 10.99 -1.08 -16.85
C GLY A 102 9.70 -1.84 -17.12
N LYS A 103 9.53 -3.00 -16.49
CA LYS A 103 8.38 -3.89 -16.72
C LYS A 103 7.02 -3.20 -16.49
N PRO A 104 5.97 -3.53 -17.26
CA PRO A 104 4.62 -3.05 -16.98
C PRO A 104 4.14 -3.45 -15.57
N PHE A 105 3.32 -2.60 -14.95
CA PHE A 105 2.63 -2.94 -13.72
C PHE A 105 1.52 -3.97 -13.99
N ASN A 106 1.24 -4.82 -12.99
CA ASN A 106 0.04 -5.64 -13.01
C ASN A 106 -1.17 -4.71 -12.78
N LYS A 107 -2.08 -4.66 -13.75
CA LYS A 107 -3.27 -3.80 -13.72
C LYS A 107 -4.51 -4.52 -13.22
N GLU A 108 -4.40 -5.81 -12.92
CA GLU A 108 -5.48 -6.57 -12.30
C GLU A 108 -5.77 -6.04 -10.89
N PRO A 109 -7.04 -5.78 -10.55
CA PRO A 109 -7.40 -5.36 -9.20
C PRO A 109 -6.94 -6.39 -8.18
N ILE A 110 -6.37 -5.90 -7.08
CA ILE A 110 -6.07 -6.77 -5.94
C ILE A 110 -7.39 -7.28 -5.38
N ASN A 111 -7.46 -8.56 -5.03
CA ASN A 111 -8.56 -9.10 -4.23
C ASN A 111 -8.13 -9.28 -2.78
N ILE A 112 -8.85 -8.64 -1.85
CA ILE A 112 -8.67 -8.79 -0.41
C ILE A 112 -9.82 -9.65 0.10
N LEU A 113 -9.53 -10.83 0.64
CA LEU A 113 -10.54 -11.68 1.27
C LEU A 113 -10.76 -11.23 2.71
N SER A 114 -12.01 -10.97 3.09
CA SER A 114 -12.44 -10.84 4.48
C SER A 114 -13.13 -12.13 4.91
N GLU A 115 -12.45 -12.89 5.76
CA GLU A 115 -12.91 -14.17 6.30
C GLU A 115 -12.50 -14.25 7.77
N ASN A 116 -13.40 -14.76 8.62
CA ASN A 116 -13.22 -14.87 10.06
C ASN A 116 -12.86 -13.53 10.73
N CYS A 117 -13.45 -12.44 10.23
CA CYS A 117 -13.17 -11.08 10.67
C CYS A 117 -11.68 -10.67 10.49
N LYS A 118 -11.00 -11.24 9.49
CA LYS A 118 -9.60 -10.95 9.13
C LYS A 118 -9.51 -10.67 7.62
N PHE A 119 -8.57 -9.81 7.24
CA PHE A 119 -8.36 -9.40 5.85
C PHE A 119 -7.05 -9.98 5.30
N PHE A 120 -7.11 -10.61 4.13
CA PHE A 120 -5.97 -11.28 3.52
C PHE A 120 -5.77 -10.90 2.04
N PRO A 121 -4.53 -10.86 1.54
CA PRO A 121 -3.29 -10.99 2.32
C PRO A 121 -2.95 -9.68 3.04
N ASP A 122 -2.16 -9.75 4.11
CA ASP A 122 -1.79 -8.60 4.95
C ASP A 122 -1.02 -7.51 4.19
N VAL A 123 -0.29 -7.90 3.13
CA VAL A 123 0.51 -6.99 2.30
C VAL A 123 0.16 -7.18 0.83
N ASN A 124 -0.17 -6.07 0.18
CA ASN A 124 -0.44 -5.99 -1.26
C ASN A 124 0.25 -4.76 -1.87
N LEU A 125 0.42 -4.78 -3.20
CA LEU A 125 0.96 -3.66 -3.96
C LEU A 125 -0.12 -3.12 -4.89
N ILE A 126 -0.45 -1.84 -4.74
CA ILE A 126 -1.37 -1.10 -5.60
C ILE A 126 -0.70 0.18 -6.08
N ARG A 127 -0.89 0.54 -7.35
CA ARG A 127 -0.46 1.83 -7.85
C ARG A 127 -1.54 2.88 -7.57
N GLN A 128 -1.11 4.12 -7.32
CA GLN A 128 -2.04 5.24 -7.30
C GLN A 128 -2.83 5.33 -8.61
N GLY A 129 -4.14 5.50 -8.51
CA GLY A 129 -5.09 5.49 -9.61
C GLY A 129 -5.73 4.14 -9.90
N GLU A 130 -5.25 3.05 -9.29
CA GLU A 130 -5.80 1.70 -9.47
C GLU A 130 -6.86 1.34 -8.42
N SER A 131 -7.57 0.25 -8.70
CA SER A 131 -8.67 -0.26 -7.88
C SER A 131 -8.30 -1.57 -7.18
N PHE A 132 -8.98 -1.84 -6.08
CA PHE A 132 -8.93 -3.10 -5.34
C PHE A 132 -10.33 -3.56 -4.99
N LYS A 133 -10.48 -4.84 -4.68
CA LYS A 133 -11.72 -5.47 -4.23
C LYS A 133 -11.53 -6.00 -2.82
N VAL A 134 -12.61 -5.95 -2.05
CA VAL A 134 -12.72 -6.61 -0.75
C VAL A 134 -13.90 -7.56 -0.84
N ASP A 135 -13.61 -8.85 -0.85
CA ASP A 135 -14.59 -9.94 -0.90
C ASP A 135 -14.88 -10.39 0.52
N ASN A 136 -16.05 -10.05 1.05
CA ASN A 136 -16.41 -10.40 2.41
C ASN A 136 -17.29 -11.63 2.44
N VAL A 137 -16.71 -12.73 2.92
CA VAL A 137 -17.42 -13.99 3.10
C VAL A 137 -17.97 -14.15 4.52
N ASP A 138 -17.74 -13.17 5.40
CA ASP A 138 -18.32 -13.15 6.74
C ASP A 138 -19.81 -12.77 6.69
N ALA A 139 -20.60 -13.37 7.56
CA ALA A 139 -22.01 -13.04 7.76
C ALA A 139 -22.23 -11.69 8.50
N VAL A 140 -21.18 -10.88 8.67
CA VAL A 140 -21.21 -9.58 9.34
C VAL A 140 -20.57 -8.50 8.48
N MET A 141 -21.06 -7.28 8.62
CA MET A 141 -20.52 -6.12 7.91
C MET A 141 -19.22 -5.63 8.57
N HIS A 142 -18.25 -5.27 7.75
CA HIS A 142 -17.03 -4.60 8.15
C HIS A 142 -16.92 -3.20 7.54
N ASN A 143 -15.81 -2.53 7.84
CA ASN A 143 -15.46 -1.27 7.23
C ASN A 143 -13.96 -1.26 6.92
N SER A 144 -13.59 -0.78 5.74
CA SER A 144 -12.20 -0.63 5.32
C SER A 144 -11.81 0.84 5.23
N GLN A 145 -10.76 1.22 5.95
CA GLN A 145 -10.19 2.56 5.92
C GLN A 145 -8.79 2.54 5.33
N VAL A 146 -8.64 3.21 4.18
CA VAL A 146 -7.34 3.43 3.55
C VAL A 146 -6.83 4.79 4.00
N TYR A 147 -5.62 4.85 4.56
CA TYR A 147 -5.03 6.10 5.05
C TYR A 147 -3.54 6.19 4.72
N GLN A 148 -3.03 7.43 4.63
CA GLN A 148 -1.60 7.70 4.51
C GLN A 148 -0.96 7.71 5.89
N LYS A 149 0.00 6.81 6.13
CA LYS A 149 0.65 6.66 7.44
C LYS A 149 1.35 7.94 7.90
N GLU A 150 1.96 8.68 6.98
CA GLU A 150 2.76 9.88 7.28
C GLU A 150 1.92 11.03 7.81
N ARG A 151 0.64 11.09 7.42
CA ARG A 151 -0.26 12.23 7.71
C ARG A 151 -1.51 11.83 8.51
N GLY A 152 -1.78 10.54 8.66
CA GLY A 152 -3.04 10.03 9.23
C GLY A 152 -4.28 10.38 8.40
N LYS A 153 -4.10 10.85 7.16
CA LYS A 153 -5.21 11.28 6.30
C LYS A 153 -5.91 10.05 5.73
N ILE A 154 -7.20 9.90 6.04
CA ILE A 154 -8.07 8.91 5.39
C ILE A 154 -8.23 9.31 3.92
N LEU A 155 -7.85 8.41 3.03
CA LEU A 155 -8.01 8.52 1.58
C LEU A 155 -9.36 7.95 1.15
N LEU A 156 -9.78 6.85 1.76
CA LEU A 156 -10.98 6.13 1.38
C LEU A 156 -11.58 5.43 2.60
N ASN A 157 -12.90 5.41 2.69
CA ASN A 157 -13.68 4.68 3.69
C ASN A 157 -14.75 3.90 2.94
N ILE A 158 -14.67 2.57 2.97
CA ILE A 158 -15.54 1.68 2.19
C ILE A 158 -16.34 0.81 3.16
N PRO A 159 -17.68 0.88 3.17
CA PRO A 159 -18.48 -0.13 3.86
C PRO A 159 -18.27 -1.47 3.17
N ILE A 160 -18.13 -2.54 3.95
CA ILE A 160 -17.93 -3.89 3.44
C ILE A 160 -19.13 -4.74 3.91
N PRO A 161 -20.24 -4.80 3.16
CA PRO A 161 -21.43 -5.55 3.57
C PRO A 161 -21.12 -7.05 3.74
N ALA A 162 -21.95 -7.73 4.53
CA ALA A 162 -21.85 -9.17 4.73
C ALA A 162 -22.10 -9.90 3.41
N GLU A 163 -21.31 -10.93 3.12
CA GLU A 163 -21.48 -11.79 1.94
C GLU A 163 -21.49 -11.04 0.59
N GLU A 164 -20.76 -9.92 0.51
CA GLU A 164 -20.69 -9.05 -0.67
C GLU A 164 -19.25 -8.65 -1.02
N VAL A 165 -19.05 -8.26 -2.30
CA VAL A 165 -17.79 -7.69 -2.80
C VAL A 165 -17.90 -6.18 -2.90
N SER A 166 -16.99 -5.47 -2.24
CA SER A 166 -16.87 -4.02 -2.31
C SER A 166 -15.65 -3.59 -3.14
N GLU A 167 -15.76 -2.49 -3.89
CA GLU A 167 -14.66 -1.96 -4.70
C GLU A 167 -14.12 -0.64 -4.13
N GLY A 168 -12.79 -0.52 -4.12
CA GLY A 168 -12.07 0.70 -3.73
C GLY A 168 -11.16 1.20 -4.84
N LYS A 169 -10.85 2.50 -4.83
CA LYS A 169 -9.88 3.12 -5.73
C LYS A 169 -8.95 4.03 -4.95
N VAL A 170 -7.64 3.84 -5.11
CA VAL A 170 -6.63 4.66 -4.43
C VAL A 170 -6.39 5.91 -5.26
N THR A 171 -6.94 7.06 -4.85
CA THR A 171 -6.79 8.35 -5.56
C THR A 171 -5.84 9.31 -4.86
#